data_AF-A0AAD5FVM1-F1
#
_entry.id   AF-A0AAD5FVM1-F1
#
_cell.length_a   1.000
_cell.length_b   1.000
_cell.length_c   1.000
_cell.angle_alpha   90.00
_cell.angle_beta   90.00
_cell.angle_gamma   90.00
#
_symmetry.space_group_name_H-M   'P 1'
#
loop_
_entity.id
_entity.type
_entity.pdbx_description
1 polymer ?
#
loop_
_entity_poly.entity_id
_entity_poly.type
_entity_poly.pdbx_seq_one_letter_code
_entity_poly.pdbx_strand_id
1 'polypeptide(L)'
;NSSIFAFTSNTVAVNYIPKRGRSVLLLSTRHREGAVIEGPKAKPEIVFDYNRCKGGVDNLDKMCVTSYFSCRRKTSRWPQTLFFNMVDISINKSYVIYTAINPSWNHQKNRRRLFWEELGNLMVAAAVMRRRHLPCAPIAAAFVRELQ
;
A
#
# COMPACT_ATOMS: atom_id res chain seq x y z
N ASN A 1 -15.62 28.16 -9.06
CA ASN A 1 -15.24 26.92 -9.77
C ASN A 1 -16.29 26.65 -10.83
N SER A 2 -15.89 26.15 -11.99
CA SER A 2 -16.82 25.78 -13.07
C SER A 2 -16.59 24.34 -13.50
N SER A 3 -17.65 23.69 -13.98
CA SER A 3 -17.61 22.35 -14.54
C SER A 3 -18.42 22.29 -15.82
N ILE A 4 -17.84 21.69 -16.86
CA ILE A 4 -18.52 21.40 -18.13
C ILE A 4 -18.58 19.89 -18.28
N PHE A 5 -19.74 19.37 -18.64
CA PHE A 5 -19.96 17.95 -18.85
C PHE A 5 -20.23 17.66 -20.34
N ALA A 6 -19.71 16.55 -20.82
CA ALA A 6 -20.02 16.01 -22.14
C ALA A 6 -20.49 14.56 -21.97
N PHE A 7 -21.58 14.21 -22.66
CA PHE A 7 -22.25 12.93 -22.49
C PHE A 7 -22.19 12.13 -23.80
N THR A 8 -21.97 10.83 -23.66
CA THR A 8 -22.16 9.80 -24.69
C THR A 8 -23.13 8.76 -24.12
N SER A 9 -23.60 7.82 -24.94
CA SER A 9 -24.53 6.76 -24.51
C SER A 9 -24.11 6.04 -23.22
N ASN A 10 -22.81 5.77 -23.06
CA ASN A 10 -22.28 4.96 -21.95
C ASN A 10 -21.19 5.65 -21.11
N THR A 11 -20.88 6.92 -21.40
CA THR A 11 -19.71 7.59 -20.82
C THR A 11 -19.97 9.07 -20.61
N VAL A 12 -19.43 9.62 -19.52
CA VAL A 12 -19.46 11.04 -19.21
C VAL A 12 -18.04 11.57 -19.05
N ALA A 13 -17.73 12.67 -19.74
CA ALA A 13 -16.52 13.44 -19.52
C ALA A 13 -16.85 14.71 -18.72
N VAL A 14 -15.97 15.07 -17.80
CA VAL A 14 -16.07 16.32 -17.03
C VAL A 14 -14.79 17.10 -17.13
N ASN A 15 -14.90 18.38 -17.48
CA ASN A 15 -13.84 19.37 -17.36
C ASN A 15 -14.14 20.27 -16.16
N TYR A 16 -13.40 20.09 -15.07
CA TYR A 16 -13.55 20.85 -13.84
C TYR A 16 -12.40 21.84 -13.64
N ILE A 17 -12.70 23.11 -13.39
CA ILE A 17 -11.71 24.17 -13.20
C ILE A 17 -11.68 24.59 -11.72
N PRO A 18 -10.83 23.96 -10.87
CA PRO A 18 -10.68 24.32 -9.47
C PRO A 18 -9.97 25.67 -9.25
N LYS A 19 -9.12 26.09 -10.19
CA LYS A 19 -8.35 27.35 -10.15
C LYS A 19 -8.21 27.90 -11.56
N ARG A 20 -8.15 29.23 -11.71
CA ARG A 20 -7.96 29.88 -13.02
C ARG A 20 -6.73 29.28 -13.73
N GLY A 21 -6.91 28.83 -14.97
CA GLY A 21 -5.85 28.22 -15.77
C GLY A 21 -5.46 26.79 -15.40
N ARG A 22 -6.16 26.12 -14.47
CA ARG A 22 -5.93 24.71 -14.13
C ARG A 22 -7.21 23.91 -14.30
N SER A 23 -7.29 23.13 -15.37
CA SER A 23 -8.38 22.20 -15.64
C SER A 23 -8.06 20.78 -15.15
N VAL A 24 -9.09 20.07 -14.70
CA VAL A 24 -9.08 18.65 -14.36
C VAL A 24 -10.08 17.98 -15.28
N LEU A 25 -9.56 17.22 -16.24
CA LEU A 25 -10.37 16.43 -17.16
C LEU A 25 -10.47 14.99 -16.63
N LEU A 26 -11.68 14.47 -16.48
CA LEU A 26 -11.93 13.08 -16.11
C LEU A 26 -12.98 12.47 -17.03
N LEU A 27 -12.84 11.16 -17.27
CA LEU A 27 -13.80 10.34 -17.99
C LEU A 27 -14.35 9.28 -17.04
N SER A 28 -15.65 9.00 -17.10
CA SER A 28 -16.27 7.95 -16.32
C SER A 28 -17.33 7.19 -17.10
N THR A 29 -17.32 5.87 -16.95
CA THR A 29 -18.36 4.95 -17.42
C THR A 29 -19.36 4.55 -16.33
N ARG A 30 -19.08 4.95 -15.07
CA ARG A 30 -19.94 4.67 -13.91
C ARG A 30 -21.05 5.71 -13.75
N HIS A 31 -20.70 6.97 -13.96
CA HIS A 31 -21.61 8.10 -13.78
C HIS A 31 -22.40 8.32 -15.08
N ARG A 32 -23.68 8.64 -14.95
CA ARG A 32 -24.58 8.93 -16.09
C ARG A 32 -25.06 10.37 -16.13
N GLU A 33 -24.92 11.10 -15.02
CA GLU A 33 -25.42 12.45 -14.85
C GLU A 33 -24.29 13.42 -14.47
N GLY A 34 -24.49 14.70 -14.76
CA GLY A 34 -23.57 15.78 -14.42
C GLY A 34 -23.72 16.26 -12.98
N ALA A 35 -23.72 15.36 -12.02
CA ALA A 35 -23.95 15.69 -10.62
C ALA A 35 -22.78 16.48 -10.00
N VAL A 36 -23.13 17.49 -9.21
CA VAL A 36 -22.18 18.34 -8.49
C VAL A 36 -22.53 18.31 -7.00
N ILE A 37 -21.52 18.07 -6.17
CA ILE A 37 -21.69 18.00 -4.72
C ILE A 37 -21.82 19.42 -4.16
N GLU A 38 -22.84 19.63 -3.33
CA GLU A 38 -23.04 20.87 -2.60
C GLU A 38 -21.86 21.17 -1.67
N GLY A 39 -21.35 22.39 -1.74
CA GLY A 39 -20.26 22.84 -0.92
C GLY A 39 -19.45 23.97 -1.56
N PRO A 40 -18.51 24.57 -0.82
CA PRO A 40 -17.81 25.79 -1.24
C PRO A 40 -16.99 25.63 -2.52
N LYS A 41 -16.72 24.39 -2.93
CA LYS A 41 -15.94 24.09 -4.14
C LYS A 41 -16.79 23.61 -5.31
N ALA A 42 -18.10 23.39 -5.15
CA ALA A 42 -19.00 22.88 -6.20
C ALA A 42 -18.32 21.77 -7.03
N LYS A 43 -17.86 20.72 -6.35
CA LYS A 43 -16.97 19.72 -6.94
C LYS A 43 -17.82 18.66 -7.64
N PRO A 44 -17.56 18.31 -8.92
CA PRO A 44 -18.29 17.24 -9.58
C PRO A 44 -18.12 15.91 -8.84
N GLU A 45 -19.20 15.13 -8.77
CA GLU A 45 -19.21 13.82 -8.10
C GLU A 45 -18.12 12.90 -8.65
N ILE A 46 -17.93 12.90 -9.98
CA ILE A 46 -16.86 12.15 -10.66
C ILE A 46 -15.47 12.48 -10.07
N VAL A 47 -15.17 13.76 -9.80
CA VAL A 47 -13.87 14.20 -9.26
C VAL A 47 -13.77 13.84 -7.77
N PHE A 48 -14.89 13.78 -7.05
CA PHE A 48 -14.94 13.31 -5.68
C PHE A 48 -14.64 11.81 -5.59
N ASP A 49 -15.35 10.99 -6.34
CA ASP A 49 -15.17 9.54 -6.40
C ASP A 49 -13.77 9.16 -6.89
N TYR A 50 -13.27 9.85 -7.92
CA TYR A 50 -11.89 9.67 -8.36
C TYR A 50 -10.89 9.92 -7.22
N ASN A 51 -11.04 11.04 -6.49
CA ASN A 51 -10.13 11.34 -5.38
C ASN A 51 -10.24 10.34 -4.22
N ARG A 52 -11.42 9.75 -3.99
CA ARG A 52 -11.63 8.72 -2.99
C ARG A 52 -10.87 7.43 -3.34
N CYS A 53 -10.85 7.06 -4.62
CA CYS A 53 -10.31 5.78 -5.07
C CYS A 53 -8.86 5.83 -5.57
N LYS A 54 -8.39 6.97 -6.09
CA LYS A 54 -7.05 7.09 -6.70
C LYS A 54 -5.89 6.75 -5.77
N GLY A 55 -6.09 6.87 -4.46
CA GLY A 55 -5.05 6.65 -3.47
C GLY A 55 -4.66 5.18 -3.26
N GLY A 56 -5.38 4.21 -3.83
CA GLY A 56 -5.13 2.79 -3.56
C GLY A 56 -3.69 2.35 -3.86
N VAL A 57 -3.16 2.70 -5.03
CA VAL A 57 -1.79 2.36 -5.45
C VAL A 57 -0.77 3.21 -4.72
N ASP A 58 -0.96 4.54 -4.66
CA ASP A 58 -0.04 5.46 -3.97
C ASP A 58 0.11 5.10 -2.49
N ASN A 59 -0.95 4.66 -1.84
CA ASN A 59 -0.90 4.23 -0.44
C ASN A 59 -0.07 2.95 -0.30
N LEU A 60 -0.24 1.97 -1.18
CA LEU A 60 0.60 0.76 -1.19
C LEU A 60 2.07 1.11 -1.41
N ASP A 61 2.38 1.95 -2.40
CA ASP A 61 3.75 2.36 -2.70
C ASP A 61 4.38 3.08 -1.51
N LYS A 62 3.66 4.02 -0.90
CA LYS A 62 4.08 4.67 0.35
C LYS A 62 4.34 3.66 1.47
N MET A 63 3.52 2.62 1.62
CA MET A 63 3.74 1.59 2.64
C MET A 63 4.98 0.75 2.33
N CYS A 64 5.21 0.37 1.08
CA CYS A 64 6.41 -0.38 0.68
C CYS A 64 7.68 0.46 0.86
N VAL A 65 7.67 1.73 0.46
CA VAL A 65 8.82 2.66 0.56
C VAL A 65 9.08 3.10 2.01
N THR A 66 8.04 3.42 2.77
CA THR A 66 8.16 3.89 4.17
C THR A 66 8.27 2.73 5.16
N SER A 67 8.23 1.48 4.69
CA SER A 67 8.39 0.33 5.58
C SER A 67 9.80 0.34 6.16
N TYR A 68 9.89 0.44 7.49
CA TYR A 68 11.15 0.26 8.23
C TYR A 68 11.78 -1.13 7.97
N PHE A 69 10.99 -2.07 7.46
CA PHE A 69 11.34 -3.45 7.18
C PHE A 69 11.36 -3.78 5.67
N SER A 70 11.53 -2.78 4.79
CA SER A 70 11.69 -3.05 3.36
C SER A 70 12.90 -3.98 3.15
N CYS A 71 12.69 -5.01 2.35
CA CYS A 71 13.74 -5.95 1.97
C CYS A 71 14.65 -5.40 0.86
N ARG A 72 14.37 -4.18 0.36
CA ARG A 72 15.14 -3.54 -0.71
C ARG A 72 16.57 -3.27 -0.27
N ARG A 73 17.53 -3.72 -1.07
CA ARG A 73 18.96 -3.43 -0.93
C ARG A 73 19.48 -2.80 -2.22
N LYS A 74 20.51 -1.94 -2.10
CA LYS A 74 21.23 -1.40 -3.26
C LYS A 74 21.83 -2.57 -4.04
N THR A 75 21.42 -2.74 -5.29
CA THR A 75 21.91 -3.79 -6.19
C THR A 75 21.96 -3.26 -7.61
N SER A 76 22.91 -3.75 -8.40
CA SER A 76 23.02 -3.48 -9.84
C SER A 76 22.27 -4.51 -10.70
N ARG A 77 21.64 -5.52 -10.07
CA ARG A 77 20.97 -6.64 -10.75
C ARG A 77 19.46 -6.44 -10.71
N TRP A 78 18.84 -6.05 -11.83
CA TRP A 78 17.40 -5.80 -11.90
C TRP A 78 16.49 -6.96 -11.43
N PRO A 79 16.82 -8.26 -11.62
CA PRO A 79 15.95 -9.34 -11.15
C PRO A 79 15.88 -9.38 -9.62
N GLN A 80 16.96 -9.00 -8.94
CA GLN A 80 17.02 -8.95 -7.49
C GLN A 80 16.13 -7.82 -6.95
N THR A 81 16.09 -6.66 -7.62
CA THR A 81 15.15 -5.58 -7.31
C THR A 81 13.70 -6.04 -7.45
N LEU A 82 13.39 -6.80 -8.50
CA LEU A 82 12.06 -7.36 -8.70
C LEU A 82 11.68 -8.32 -7.55
N PHE A 83 12.60 -9.20 -7.15
CA PHE A 83 12.38 -10.11 -6.02
C PHE A 83 12.10 -9.36 -4.72
N PHE A 84 12.87 -8.32 -4.40
CA PHE A 84 12.62 -7.51 -3.20
C PHE A 84 11.24 -6.85 -3.23
N ASN A 85 10.80 -6.36 -4.39
CA ASN A 85 9.45 -5.81 -4.55
C ASN A 85 8.36 -6.87 -4.32
N MET A 86 8.57 -8.10 -4.83
CA MET A 86 7.63 -9.20 -4.61
C MET A 86 7.48 -9.53 -3.13
N VAL A 87 8.59 -9.57 -2.39
CA VAL A 87 8.59 -9.81 -0.93
C VAL A 87 7.84 -8.69 -0.20
N ASP A 88 8.17 -7.42 -0.46
CA ASP A 88 7.55 -6.27 0.21
C ASP A 88 6.03 -6.21 -0.06
N ILE A 89 5.60 -6.47 -1.30
CA ILE A 89 4.17 -6.52 -1.66
C ILE A 89 3.50 -7.69 -0.94
N SER A 90 4.10 -8.88 -0.95
CA SER A 90 3.53 -10.09 -0.35
C SER A 90 3.31 -9.92 1.15
N ILE A 91 4.29 -9.37 1.87
CA ILE A 91 4.21 -9.09 3.31
C ILE A 91 3.12 -8.06 3.61
N ASN A 92 2.97 -7.02 2.77
CA ASN A 92 1.90 -6.06 2.96
C ASN A 92 0.51 -6.68 2.73
N LYS A 93 0.37 -7.54 1.70
CA LYS A 93 -0.91 -8.21 1.42
C LYS A 93 -1.26 -9.26 2.48
N SER A 94 -0.28 -10.00 3.01
CA SER A 94 -0.51 -10.94 4.11
C SER A 94 -0.99 -10.22 5.37
N TYR A 95 -0.44 -9.04 5.67
CA TYR A 95 -0.91 -8.20 6.78
C TYR A 95 -2.37 -7.75 6.60
N VAL A 96 -2.76 -7.33 5.39
CA VAL A 96 -4.16 -6.96 5.10
C VAL A 96 -5.09 -8.14 5.35
N ILE A 97 -4.75 -9.34 4.87
CA ILE A 97 -5.54 -10.55 5.11
C ILE A 97 -5.59 -10.89 6.60
N TYR A 98 -4.45 -10.88 7.29
CA TYR A 98 -4.36 -11.19 8.71
C TYR A 98 -5.24 -10.28 9.57
N THR A 99 -5.22 -8.97 9.29
CA THR A 99 -6.04 -7.99 10.02
C THR A 99 -7.52 -8.02 9.65
N ALA A 100 -7.87 -8.52 8.46
CA ALA A 100 -9.26 -8.79 8.10
C ALA A 100 -9.83 -9.98 8.89
N ILE A 101 -8.99 -11.00 9.14
CA ILE A 101 -9.36 -12.17 9.97
C ILE A 101 -9.33 -11.83 11.46
N ASN A 102 -8.39 -10.97 11.89
CA ASN A 102 -8.20 -10.59 13.28
C ASN A 102 -8.36 -9.06 13.48
N PRO A 103 -9.59 -8.53 13.45
CA PRO A 103 -9.83 -7.09 13.58
C PRO A 103 -9.29 -6.51 14.89
N SER A 104 -9.30 -7.33 15.96
CA SER A 104 -8.82 -6.94 17.28
C SER A 104 -7.34 -6.56 17.32
N TRP A 105 -6.54 -7.08 16.38
CA TRP A 105 -5.12 -6.81 16.28
C TRP A 105 -4.82 -5.33 16.00
N ASN A 106 -5.70 -4.62 15.28
CA ASN A 106 -5.45 -3.25 14.83
C ASN A 106 -5.89 -2.16 15.82
N HIS A 107 -6.35 -2.51 17.03
CA HIS A 107 -6.79 -1.51 18.02
C HIS A 107 -5.64 -0.69 18.65
N GLN A 108 -4.39 -1.12 18.51
CA GLN A 108 -3.23 -0.47 19.14
C GLN A 108 -2.24 0.07 18.11
N LYS A 109 -1.48 1.09 18.52
CA LYS A 109 -0.40 1.67 17.70
C LYS A 109 0.71 0.63 17.45
N ASN A 110 1.42 0.76 16.32
CA ASN A 110 2.60 -0.04 15.95
C ASN A 110 2.38 -1.55 15.69
N ARG A 111 1.14 -2.03 15.57
CA ARG A 111 0.81 -3.46 15.35
C ARG A 111 1.30 -4.04 14.03
N ARG A 112 1.49 -3.20 13.00
CA ARG A 112 2.08 -3.61 11.73
C ARG A 112 3.55 -4.01 11.87
N ARG A 113 4.33 -3.27 12.66
CA ARG A 113 5.74 -3.57 12.91
C ARG A 113 5.88 -4.93 13.61
N LEU A 114 5.07 -5.17 14.64
CA LEU A 114 5.05 -6.44 15.37
C LEU A 114 4.72 -7.62 14.45
N PHE A 115 3.71 -7.47 13.58
CA PHE A 115 3.37 -8.50 12.60
C PHE A 115 4.55 -8.84 11.68
N TRP A 116 5.31 -7.84 11.23
CA TRP A 116 6.49 -8.08 10.38
C TRP A 116 7.65 -8.71 11.13
N GLU A 117 7.93 -8.30 12.37
CA GLU A 117 8.96 -8.90 13.21
C GLU A 117 8.66 -10.37 13.47
N GLU A 118 7.42 -10.69 13.84
CA GLU A 118 6.96 -12.06 14.09
C GLU A 118 7.01 -12.90 12.81
N LEU A 119 6.54 -12.36 11.68
CA LEU A 119 6.62 -13.05 10.38
C LEU A 119 8.07 -13.35 9.99
N GLY A 120 8.98 -12.37 10.14
CA GLY A 120 10.40 -12.55 9.86
C GLY A 120 11.03 -13.65 10.72
N ASN A 121 10.73 -13.68 12.01
CA ASN A 121 11.19 -14.72 12.92
C ASN A 121 10.66 -16.10 12.52
N LEU A 122 9.37 -16.22 12.20
CA LEU A 122 8.74 -17.48 11.78
C LEU A 122 9.35 -18.02 10.48
N MET A 123 9.63 -17.16 9.51
CA MET A 123 10.23 -17.56 8.23
C MET A 123 11.64 -18.13 8.39
N VAL A 124 12.40 -17.65 9.38
CA VAL A 124 13.80 -18.02 9.59
C VAL A 124 13.96 -19.12 10.65
N ALA A 125 12.98 -19.31 11.53
CA ALA A 125 13.02 -20.27 12.64
C ALA A 125 13.41 -21.69 12.21
N ALA A 126 12.75 -22.24 11.19
CA ALA A 126 13.05 -23.60 10.71
C ALA A 126 14.47 -23.73 10.14
N ALA A 127 15.04 -22.66 9.58
CA ALA A 127 16.42 -22.64 9.10
C ALA A 127 17.42 -22.50 10.26
N VAL A 128 17.06 -21.75 11.30
CA VAL A 128 17.84 -21.61 12.54
C VAL A 128 17.93 -22.93 13.29
N MET A 129 16.81 -23.63 13.48
CA MET A 129 16.79 -24.91 14.19
C MET A 129 17.69 -25.96 13.53
N ARG A 130 17.69 -26.03 12.19
CA ARG A 130 18.54 -26.95 11.40
C ARG A 130 20.01 -26.56 11.37
N ARG A 131 20.40 -25.43 11.97
CA ARG A 131 21.76 -24.92 11.88
C ARG A 131 22.70 -25.73 12.78
N ARG A 132 23.61 -26.48 12.15
CA ARG A 132 24.61 -27.30 12.88
C ARG A 132 25.69 -26.48 13.58
N HIS A 133 26.04 -25.31 13.03
CA HIS A 133 27.13 -24.47 13.52
C HIS A 133 26.61 -23.14 14.03
N LEU A 134 26.99 -22.82 15.28
CA LEU A 134 26.66 -21.54 15.87
C LEU A 134 27.38 -20.41 15.13
N PRO A 135 26.73 -19.24 14.99
CA PRO A 135 27.39 -18.03 14.52
C PRO A 135 28.61 -17.68 15.38
N CYS A 136 29.66 -17.11 14.77
CA CYS A 136 30.83 -16.65 15.53
C CYS A 136 30.52 -15.44 16.43
N ALA A 137 29.50 -14.66 16.07
CA ALA A 137 29.08 -13.49 16.84
C ALA A 137 28.33 -13.93 18.12
N PRO A 138 28.75 -13.50 19.32
CA PRO A 138 28.16 -13.96 20.59
C PRO A 138 26.64 -13.73 20.69
N ILE A 139 26.16 -12.58 20.23
CA ILE A 139 24.74 -12.22 20.24
C ILE A 139 23.93 -13.16 19.35
N ALA A 140 24.42 -13.45 18.15
CA ALA A 140 23.75 -14.35 17.22
C ALA A 140 23.81 -15.81 17.70
N ALA A 141 24.91 -16.21 18.35
CA ALA A 141 25.02 -17.52 18.97
C ALA A 141 24.03 -17.72 20.12
N ALA A 142 23.85 -16.70 20.97
CA ALA A 142 22.86 -16.73 22.04
C ALA A 142 21.43 -16.89 21.49
N PHE A 143 21.07 -16.12 20.47
CA PHE A 143 19.76 -16.22 19.80
C PHE A 143 19.51 -17.60 19.19
N VAL A 144 20.50 -18.20 18.51
CA VAL A 144 20.35 -19.55 17.93
C VAL A 144 20.15 -20.60 19.03
N ARG A 145 20.84 -20.47 20.17
CA ARG A 145 20.68 -21.37 21.32
C ARG A 145 19.32 -21.24 22.00
N GLU A 146 18.70 -20.06 21.98
CA GLU A 146 17.37 -19.85 22.54
C GLU A 146 16.27 -20.51 21.70
N LEU A 147 16.51 -20.65 20.39
CA LEU A 147 15.56 -21.21 19.42
C LEU A 147 15.78 -22.70 19.11
N GLN A 148 16.88 -23.31 19.56
CA GLN A 148 17.21 -24.73 19.40
C GLN A 148 16.90 -25.51 20.68
#